data_AF-A0A0F9GGX1-F1
#
_entry.id   AF-A0A0F9GGX1-F1
#
_cell.length_a   1.000
_cell.length_b   1.000
_cell.length_c   1.000
_cell.angle_alpha   90.00
_cell.angle_beta   90.00
_cell.angle_gamma   90.00
#
_symmetry.space_group_name_H-M   'P 1'
#
loop_
_entity.id
_entity.type
_entity.pdbx_description
1 polymer ?
#
loop_
_entity_poly.entity_id
_entity_poly.type
_entity_poly.pdbx_seq_one_letter_code
_entity_poly.pdbx_strand_id
1 'polypeptide(L)'
;MNVLRRYKLLLSITLALVVASWLAVAILGIRPGIDFTGGTEWHITISDVSVVPADLESFFDSELNIGVVVKYLGEQGILIRLPNITEAQHQE
;
A
#
# COMPACT_ATOMS: atom_id res chain seq x y z
N MET A 1 -17.76 -28.46 -27.80
CA MET A 1 -16.84 -27.31 -27.79
C MET A 1 -15.44 -27.82 -27.47
N ASN A 2 -14.56 -27.96 -28.47
CA ASN A 2 -13.27 -28.66 -28.31
C ASN A 2 -12.18 -27.72 -27.79
N VAL A 3 -12.19 -27.47 -26.47
CA VAL A 3 -11.19 -26.66 -25.76
C VAL A 3 -9.76 -27.20 -25.99
N LEU A 4 -9.63 -28.52 -26.19
CA LEU A 4 -8.38 -29.23 -26.51
C LEU A 4 -7.76 -28.88 -27.88
N ARG A 5 -8.44 -28.17 -28.80
CA ARG A 5 -7.83 -27.83 -30.10
C ARG A 5 -6.99 -26.54 -30.05
N ARG A 6 -7.32 -25.61 -29.15
CA ARG A 6 -6.65 -24.29 -29.02
C ARG A 6 -5.90 -24.11 -27.71
N TYR A 7 -5.75 -25.18 -26.91
CA TYR A 7 -5.12 -25.12 -25.59
C TYR A 7 -3.71 -24.50 -25.63
N LYS A 8 -2.93 -24.73 -26.68
CA LYS A 8 -1.58 -24.14 -26.83
C LYS A 8 -1.63 -22.62 -26.89
N LEU A 9 -2.60 -22.04 -27.59
CA LEU A 9 -2.76 -20.59 -27.69
C LEU A 9 -3.19 -20.00 -26.34
N LEU A 10 -4.12 -20.66 -25.65
CA LEU A 10 -4.53 -20.26 -24.30
C LEU A 10 -3.34 -20.35 -23.32
N LEU A 11 -2.57 -21.43 -23.38
CA LEU A 11 -1.41 -21.66 -22.51
C LEU A 11 -0.30 -20.65 -22.77
N SER A 12 -0.04 -20.28 -24.03
CA SER A 12 0.90 -19.21 -24.37
C SER A 12 0.45 -17.85 -23.82
N ILE A 13 -0.84 -17.52 -23.90
CA ILE A 13 -1.38 -16.26 -23.34
C ILE A 13 -1.23 -16.26 -21.82
N THR A 14 -1.58 -17.36 -21.14
CA THR A 14 -1.42 -17.46 -19.69
C THR A 14 0.05 -17.35 -19.28
N LEU A 15 0.95 -18.03 -19.99
CA LEU A 15 2.39 -17.96 -19.74
C LEU A 15 2.91 -16.53 -19.91
N ALA A 16 2.52 -15.84 -20.98
CA ALA A 16 2.89 -14.46 -21.22
C ALA A 16 2.39 -13.54 -20.09
N LEU A 17 1.15 -13.74 -19.62
CA LEU A 17 0.58 -12.97 -18.52
C LEU A 17 1.32 -13.22 -17.20
N VAL A 18 1.68 -14.47 -16.91
CA VAL A 18 2.48 -14.82 -15.72
C VAL A 18 3.84 -14.14 -15.81
N VAL A 19 4.56 -14.26 -16.92
CA VAL A 19 5.87 -13.61 -17.10
C VAL A 19 5.76 -12.09 -16.95
N ALA A 20 4.74 -11.47 -17.54
CA ALA A 20 4.49 -10.03 -17.40
C ALA A 20 4.22 -9.64 -15.94
N SER A 21 3.47 -10.45 -15.18
CA SER A 21 3.24 -10.22 -13.74
C SER A 21 4.53 -10.30 -12.93
N TRP A 22 5.39 -11.29 -13.19
CA TRP A 22 6.70 -11.39 -12.54
C TRP A 22 7.60 -10.20 -12.86
N LEU A 23 7.63 -9.77 -14.13
CA LEU A 23 8.38 -8.57 -14.54
C LEU A 23 7.84 -7.31 -13.88
N ALA A 24 6.52 -7.15 -13.77
CA ALA A 24 5.93 -6.01 -13.09
C ALA A 24 6.35 -5.95 -11.61
N VAL A 25 6.31 -7.09 -10.92
CA VAL A 25 6.79 -7.18 -9.53
C VAL A 25 8.29 -6.88 -9.42
N ALA A 26 9.11 -7.39 -10.34
CA ALA A 26 10.57 -7.19 -10.29
C ALA A 26 10.98 -5.74 -10.60
N ILE A 27 10.29 -5.05 -11.51
CA ILE A 27 10.62 -3.69 -11.95
C ILE A 27 9.98 -2.63 -11.04
N LEU A 28 8.70 -2.79 -10.72
CA LEU A 28 7.94 -1.81 -9.93
C LEU A 28 8.09 -2.03 -8.42
N GLY A 29 8.56 -3.22 -8.01
CA GLY A 29 8.60 -3.63 -6.62
C GLY A 29 7.21 -3.87 -6.03
N ILE A 30 7.19 -4.19 -4.74
CA ILE A 30 5.99 -4.27 -3.92
C ILE A 30 6.17 -3.28 -2.78
N ARG A 31 5.07 -2.63 -2.35
CA ARG A 31 5.05 -1.84 -1.11
C ARG A 31 4.70 -2.78 0.05
N PRO A 32 5.70 -3.28 0.82
CA PRO A 32 5.43 -4.19 1.93
C PRO A 32 4.51 -3.53 2.97
N GLY A 33 3.63 -4.34 3.57
CA GLY A 33 2.79 -3.90 4.68
C GLY A 33 3.58 -3.78 5.99
N ILE A 34 2.94 -3.23 7.02
CA ILE A 34 3.53 -3.04 8.35
C ILE A 34 4.03 -4.35 8.98
N ASP A 35 3.43 -5.49 8.64
CA ASP A 35 3.86 -6.81 9.11
C ASP A 35 5.29 -7.18 8.66
N PHE A 36 5.79 -6.55 7.58
CA PHE A 36 7.12 -6.81 7.02
C PHE A 36 8.12 -5.68 7.28
N THR A 37 7.67 -4.43 7.41
CA THR A 37 8.53 -3.26 7.65
C THR A 37 8.59 -2.82 9.11
N GLY A 38 7.70 -3.34 9.95
CA GLY A 38 7.39 -2.74 11.24
C GLY A 38 6.66 -1.40 11.07
N GLY A 39 6.60 -0.65 12.17
CA GLY A 39 5.86 0.61 12.25
C GLY A 39 4.53 0.45 12.97
N THR A 40 3.72 1.50 12.90
CA THR A 40 2.47 1.61 13.64
C THR A 40 1.35 2.01 12.69
N GLU A 41 0.18 1.38 12.83
CA GLU A 41 -1.02 1.73 12.09
C GLU A 41 -2.07 2.30 13.05
N TRP A 42 -2.55 3.49 12.74
CA TRP A 42 -3.64 4.14 13.47
C TRP A 42 -4.89 4.11 12.62
N HIS A 43 -5.99 3.67 13.24
CA HIS A 43 -7.31 3.75 12.65
C HIS A 43 -8.11 4.79 13.43
N ILE A 44 -8.43 5.90 12.78
CA ILE A 44 -9.15 7.01 13.39
C ILE A 44 -10.46 7.23 12.66
N THR A 45 -11.54 7.44 13.40
CA THR A 45 -12.82 7.86 12.83
C THR A 45 -13.00 9.33 13.15
N ILE A 46 -13.12 10.16 12.11
CA ILE A 46 -13.38 11.59 12.24
C ILE A 46 -14.83 11.79 11.87
N SER A 47 -15.63 12.27 12.83
CA SER A 47 -17.06 12.53 12.63
C SER A 47 -17.32 13.76 11.73
N ASP A 48 -16.28 14.54 11.44
CA ASP A 48 -16.34 15.76 10.64
C ASP A 48 -15.84 15.50 9.21
N VAL A 49 -16.64 15.86 8.21
CA VAL A 49 -16.48 15.50 6.79
C VAL A 49 -15.38 16.33 6.10
N SER A 50 -14.78 17.29 6.80
CA SER A 50 -13.85 18.27 6.22
C SER A 50 -12.40 17.80 6.09
N VAL A 51 -12.01 16.67 6.70
CA VAL A 51 -10.61 16.24 6.73
C VAL A 51 -10.24 15.49 5.44
N VAL A 52 -9.41 16.14 4.60
CA VAL A 52 -8.88 15.53 3.38
C VAL A 52 -7.60 14.74 3.71
N PRO A 53 -7.45 13.49 3.23
CA PRO A 53 -6.24 12.69 3.46
C PRO A 53 -4.93 13.38 3.08
N ALA A 54 -4.94 14.19 2.01
CA ALA A 54 -3.79 14.95 1.56
C ALA A 54 -3.36 16.04 2.55
N ASP A 55 -4.31 16.63 3.28
CA ASP A 55 -4.00 17.63 4.31
C ASP A 55 -3.34 16.96 5.52
N LEU A 56 -3.74 15.73 5.84
CA LEU A 56 -3.07 14.95 6.88
C LEU A 56 -1.65 14.55 6.45
N GLU A 57 -1.47 14.04 5.22
CA GLU A 57 -0.12 13.72 4.72
C GLU A 57 0.80 14.94 4.75
N SER A 58 0.30 16.10 4.30
CA SER A 58 1.09 17.33 4.32
C SER A 58 1.39 17.81 5.74
N PHE A 59 0.46 17.71 6.69
CA PHE A 59 0.71 18.03 8.10
C PHE A 59 1.84 17.17 8.71
N PHE A 60 1.79 15.85 8.50
CA PHE A 60 2.83 14.96 9.03
C PHE A 60 4.19 15.21 8.39
N ASP A 61 4.22 15.56 7.10
CA ASP A 61 5.46 15.88 6.40
C ASP A 61 6.03 17.26 6.80
N SER A 62 5.19 18.31 6.87
CA SER A 62 5.65 19.68 7.10
C SER A 62 5.91 20.01 8.58
N GLU A 63 5.05 19.55 9.48
CA GLU A 63 5.12 19.92 10.92
C GLU A 63 5.95 18.92 11.72
N LEU A 64 5.90 17.64 11.34
CA LEU A 64 6.56 16.57 12.09
C LEU A 64 7.76 15.97 11.35
N ASN A 65 7.93 16.25 10.05
CA ASN A 65 8.96 15.64 9.20
C ASN A 65 8.91 14.10 9.23
N ILE A 66 7.69 13.55 9.29
CA ILE A 66 7.42 12.11 9.32
C ILE A 66 6.71 11.73 8.02
N GLY A 67 7.36 10.92 7.20
CA GLY A 67 6.75 10.33 6.01
C GLY A 67 5.70 9.29 6.38
N VAL A 68 4.43 9.69 6.40
CA VAL A 68 3.28 8.80 6.66
C VAL A 68 2.57 8.41 5.36
N VAL A 69 1.80 7.33 5.41
CA VAL A 69 0.85 6.97 4.34
C VAL A 69 -0.55 7.03 4.90
N VAL A 70 -1.40 7.88 4.32
CA VAL A 70 -2.79 8.05 4.74
C VAL A 70 -3.73 7.40 3.73
N LYS A 71 -4.66 6.59 4.22
CA LYS A 71 -5.69 5.93 3.41
C LYS A 71 -7.06 6.24 3.96
N TYR A 72 -7.93 6.76 3.11
CA TYR A 72 -9.34 6.92 3.43
C TYR A 72 -10.08 5.59 3.27
N LEU A 73 -10.79 5.16 4.30
CA LEU A 73 -11.58 3.93 4.32
C LEU A 73 -13.09 4.18 4.18
N GLY A 74 -13.49 5.38 3.76
CA GLY A 74 -14.90 5.73 3.64
C GLY A 74 -15.53 5.99 5.01
N GLU A 75 -16.71 5.40 5.25
CA GLU A 75 -17.44 5.52 6.52
C GLU A 75 -16.70 4.88 7.71
N GLN A 76 -15.71 4.03 7.44
CA GLN A 76 -14.93 3.35 8.48
C GLN A 76 -13.89 4.28 9.11
N GLY A 77 -13.56 5.40 8.45
CA GLY A 77 -12.61 6.40 8.93
C GLY A 77 -11.36 6.49 8.06
N ILE A 78 -10.25 6.84 8.70
CA ILE A 78 -8.95 7.10 8.09
C ILE A 78 -7.93 6.18 8.73
N LEU A 79 -7.10 5.57 7.90
CA LEU A 79 -5.98 4.74 8.29
C LEU A 79 -4.69 5.50 8.04
N ILE A 80 -3.87 5.66 9.07
CA ILE A 80 -2.59 6.36 9.02
C ILE A 80 -1.49 5.34 9.34
N ARG A 81 -0.52 5.20 8.46
CA ARG A 81 0.65 4.34 8.68
C ARG A 81 1.86 5.19 8.97
N LEU A 82 2.42 4.98 10.15
CA LEU A 82 3.66 5.59 10.58
C LEU A 82 4.83 4.66 10.27
N PRO A 83 5.99 5.22 9.87
CA PRO A 83 7.19 4.43 9.66
C PRO A 83 7.67 3.83 10.98
N ASN A 84 8.46 2.76 10.88
CA ASN A 84 9.13 2.19 12.04
C ASN A 84 10.15 3.18 12.61
N ILE A 85 10.19 3.31 13.94
CA ILE A 85 11.23 4.07 14.65
C ILE A 85 12.19 3.09 15.32
N THR A 86 13.46 3.46 15.35
CA THR A 86 14.49 2.70 16.07
C THR A 86 14.42 2.97 17.57
N GLU A 87 14.95 2.06 18.39
CA GLU A 87 15.00 2.26 19.85
C GLU A 87 15.76 3.54 20.23
N ALA A 88 16.81 3.90 19.48
CA ALA A 88 17.54 5.14 19.70
C ALA A 88 16.65 6.38 19.49
N GLN A 89 15.81 6.39 18.45
CA GLN A 89 14.85 7.46 18.20
C GLN A 89 13.71 7.50 19.21
N HIS A 90 13.37 6.37 19.83
CA HIS A 90 12.33 6.29 20.86
C HIS A 90 12.80 6.82 22.22
N GLN A 91 14.12 6.86 22.46
CA GLN A 91 14.70 7.32 23.73
C GLN A 91 15.09 8.81 23.76
N GLU A 92 14.95 9.52 22.63
CA GLU A 92 15.07 10.98 22.54
C GLU A 92 13.76 11.67 22.93
#